data_AF-A0A4Y8MJ37-F1
#
_entry.id   AF-A0A4Y8MJ37-F1
#
_cell.length_a   1.000
_cell.length_b   1.000
_cell.length_c   1.000
_cell.angle_alpha   90.00
_cell.angle_beta   90.00
_cell.angle_gamma   90.00
#
_symmetry.space_group_name_H-M   'P 1'
#
loop_
_entity.id
_entity.type
_entity.pdbx_description
1 polymer ?
#
loop_
_entity_poly.entity_id
_entity_poly.type
_entity_poly.pdbx_seq_one_letter_code
_entity_poly.pdbx_strand_id
1 'polypeptide(L)'
;MRQLAAENTAAPPAEPVKAVGNTAIGMVRKIATSAYEIEPDRNAVFRWITQAPLAAFGNKTALELAAIGEGDYVLRLLQTFLGQIEAGGLEGVTKHPLQEAEVTKWGESA
;
A
#
# COMPACT_ATOMS: atom_id res chain seq x y z
N MET A 1 4.10 -20.53 -60.65
CA MET A 1 3.69 -19.20 -60.15
C MET A 1 3.68 -19.25 -58.62
N ARG A 2 4.30 -18.27 -57.98
CA ARG A 2 4.43 -18.13 -56.52
C ARG A 2 3.05 -17.91 -55.88
N GLN A 3 2.76 -18.60 -54.78
CA GLN A 3 1.71 -18.18 -53.85
C GLN A 3 2.37 -17.87 -52.51
N LEU A 4 2.16 -16.62 -52.08
CA LEU A 4 2.85 -15.92 -51.00
C LEU A 4 2.45 -16.49 -49.65
N ALA A 5 3.46 -16.79 -48.81
CA ALA A 5 3.28 -17.01 -47.39
C ALA A 5 2.78 -15.70 -46.76
N ALA A 6 1.55 -15.72 -46.23
CA ALA A 6 1.07 -14.66 -45.37
C ALA A 6 1.71 -14.85 -43.99
N GLU A 7 2.85 -14.19 -43.78
CA GLU A 7 3.40 -13.93 -42.44
C GLU A 7 2.38 -13.07 -41.68
N ASN A 8 1.50 -13.73 -40.94
CA ASN A 8 0.65 -13.08 -39.96
C ASN A 8 1.51 -12.81 -38.72
N THR A 9 2.19 -11.65 -38.69
CA THR A 9 2.83 -11.11 -37.49
C THR A 9 1.75 -10.80 -36.46
N ALA A 10 1.36 -11.80 -35.69
CA ALA A 10 0.56 -11.60 -34.50
C ALA A 10 1.38 -10.78 -33.50
N ALA A 11 0.91 -9.56 -33.20
CA ALA A 11 1.39 -8.79 -32.07
C ALA A 11 1.34 -9.66 -30.79
N PRO A 12 2.31 -9.55 -29.87
CA PRO A 12 2.27 -10.32 -28.64
C PRO A 12 0.97 -10.02 -27.89
N PRO A 13 0.33 -11.05 -27.29
CA PRO A 13 -0.90 -10.84 -26.54
C PRO A 13 -0.61 -9.85 -25.39
N ALA A 14 -1.35 -8.75 -25.35
CA ALA A 14 -1.37 -7.87 -24.19
C ALA A 14 -1.78 -8.72 -22.97
N GLU A 15 -0.91 -8.80 -21.97
CA GLU A 15 -1.19 -9.53 -20.74
C GLU A 15 -2.49 -9.01 -20.10
N PRO A 16 -3.30 -9.88 -19.48
CA PRO A 16 -4.58 -9.48 -18.92
C PRO A 16 -4.37 -8.57 -17.71
N VAL A 17 -4.54 -7.27 -17.91
CA VAL A 17 -4.54 -6.19 -16.89
C VAL A 17 -5.46 -6.49 -15.68
N LYS A 18 -6.38 -7.45 -15.81
CA LYS A 18 -7.31 -7.90 -14.75
C LYS A 18 -6.63 -8.61 -13.57
N ALA A 19 -5.47 -9.26 -13.76
CA ALA A 19 -4.79 -9.97 -12.67
C ALA A 19 -4.25 -9.01 -11.60
N VAL A 20 -3.72 -7.86 -12.03
CA VAL A 20 -3.19 -6.82 -11.12
C VAL A 20 -4.32 -6.18 -10.32
N GLY A 21 -5.47 -5.88 -10.95
CA GLY A 21 -6.62 -5.27 -10.27
C GLY A 21 -7.20 -6.13 -9.15
N ASN A 22 -7.26 -7.46 -9.32
CA ASN A 22 -7.78 -8.36 -8.29
C ASN A 22 -6.80 -8.50 -7.10
N THR A 23 -5.49 -8.48 -7.39
CA THR A 23 -4.43 -8.49 -6.37
C THR A 23 -4.39 -7.19 -5.58
N ALA A 24 -4.53 -6.04 -6.25
CA ALA A 24 -4.55 -4.73 -5.60
C ALA A 24 -5.75 -4.58 -4.65
N ILE A 25 -6.95 -5.02 -5.05
CA ILE A 25 -8.14 -5.03 -4.17
C ILE A 25 -7.91 -5.93 -2.95
N GLY A 26 -7.35 -7.13 -3.16
CA GLY A 26 -6.98 -8.04 -2.07
C GLY A 26 -5.95 -7.43 -1.13
N MET A 27 -4.97 -6.68 -1.67
CA MET A 27 -3.93 -6.01 -0.92
C MET A 27 -4.47 -4.84 -0.08
N VAL A 28 -5.29 -3.95 -0.67
CA VAL A 28 -5.93 -2.85 0.05
C VAL A 28 -6.79 -3.38 1.20
N ARG A 29 -7.50 -4.50 1.00
CA ARG A 29 -8.24 -5.16 2.08
C ARG A 29 -7.34 -5.59 3.22
N LYS A 30 -6.20 -6.24 2.93
CA LYS A 30 -5.23 -6.65 3.96
C LYS A 30 -4.67 -5.46 4.72
N ILE A 31 -4.28 -4.41 4.01
CA ILE A 31 -3.78 -3.16 4.59
C ILE A 31 -4.83 -2.56 5.54
N ALA A 32 -6.09 -2.48 5.11
CA ALA A 32 -7.17 -1.97 5.94
C ALA A 32 -7.37 -2.81 7.20
N THR A 33 -7.37 -4.15 7.08
CA THR A 33 -7.47 -5.04 8.24
C THR A 33 -6.36 -4.81 9.25
N SER A 34 -5.10 -4.71 8.83
CA SER A 34 -3.99 -4.43 9.75
C SER A 34 -4.05 -3.01 10.33
N ALA A 35 -4.45 -2.02 9.53
CA ALA A 35 -4.61 -0.64 10.01
C ALA A 35 -5.71 -0.53 11.08
N TYR A 36 -6.75 -1.36 11.02
CA TYR A 36 -7.82 -1.41 12.03
C TYR A 36 -7.37 -1.91 13.40
N GLU A 37 -6.31 -2.71 13.46
CA GLU A 37 -5.74 -3.16 14.74
C GLU A 37 -5.05 -2.00 15.48
N ILE A 38 -4.61 -0.99 14.74
CA ILE A 38 -3.93 0.20 15.26
C ILE A 38 -4.94 1.35 15.50
N GLU A 39 -5.86 1.55 14.57
CA GLU A 39 -6.84 2.64 14.59
C GLU A 39 -8.26 2.08 14.40
N PRO A 40 -9.12 2.11 15.43
CA PRO A 40 -10.49 1.61 15.31
C PRO A 40 -11.42 2.53 14.50
N ASP A 41 -11.10 3.82 14.30
CA ASP A 41 -11.90 4.72 13.45
C ASP A 41 -11.76 4.39 11.96
N ARG A 42 -12.83 3.82 11.39
CA ARG A 42 -12.95 3.51 9.95
C ARG A 42 -12.73 4.69 9.02
N ASN A 43 -13.17 5.88 9.42
CA ASN A 43 -12.97 7.06 8.60
C ASN A 43 -11.51 7.50 8.63
N ALA A 44 -10.84 7.40 9.79
CA ALA A 44 -9.41 7.68 9.91
C ALA A 44 -8.58 6.70 9.08
N VAL A 45 -8.83 5.40 9.18
CA VAL A 45 -8.16 4.37 8.37
C VAL A 45 -8.39 4.61 6.88
N PHE A 46 -9.63 4.90 6.47
CA PHE A 46 -9.93 5.18 5.07
C PHE A 46 -9.18 6.41 4.55
N ARG A 47 -9.17 7.52 5.30
CA ARG A 47 -8.40 8.72 4.94
C ARG A 47 -6.91 8.40 4.86
N TRP A 48 -6.34 7.69 5.84
CA TRP A 48 -4.94 7.32 5.80
C TRP A 48 -4.58 6.49 4.55
N ILE A 49 -5.40 5.49 4.22
CA ILE A 49 -5.14 4.64 3.04
C ILE A 49 -5.15 5.45 1.74
N THR A 50 -6.06 6.42 1.63
CA THR A 50 -6.39 7.08 0.36
C THR A 50 -5.76 8.47 0.19
N GLN A 51 -5.31 9.11 1.27
CA GLN A 51 -4.93 10.52 1.27
C GLN A 51 -3.60 10.80 1.97
N ALA A 52 -3.19 9.99 2.96
CA ALA A 52 -1.96 10.26 3.71
C ALA A 52 -0.72 9.85 2.89
N PRO A 53 0.15 10.80 2.50
CA PRO A 53 1.38 10.49 1.80
C PRO A 53 2.39 9.87 2.76
N LEU A 54 2.96 8.72 2.40
CA LEU A 54 3.98 8.06 3.20
C LEU A 54 5.36 8.54 2.75
N ALA A 55 6.01 9.36 3.57
CA ALA A 55 7.30 9.99 3.25
C ALA A 55 8.39 8.98 2.87
N ALA A 56 8.44 7.85 3.57
CA ALA A 56 9.40 6.76 3.30
C ALA A 56 9.22 6.08 1.93
N PHE A 57 8.09 6.33 1.26
CA PHE A 57 7.72 5.68 -0.01
C PHE A 57 7.48 6.70 -1.13
N GLY A 58 8.31 7.75 -1.16
CA GLY A 58 8.23 8.79 -2.19
C GLY A 58 6.92 9.57 -2.16
N ASN A 59 6.34 9.75 -0.97
CA ASN A 59 5.06 10.44 -0.74
C ASN A 59 3.85 9.77 -1.41
N LYS A 60 3.92 8.47 -1.71
CA LYS A 60 2.76 7.70 -2.17
C LYS A 60 1.85 7.34 -1.01
N THR A 61 0.56 7.27 -1.29
CA THR A 61 -0.45 6.72 -0.37
C THR A 61 -0.36 5.19 -0.33
N ALA A 62 -0.94 4.59 0.71
CA ALA A 62 -1.02 3.13 0.80
C ALA A 62 -1.82 2.52 -0.37
N LEU A 63 -2.85 3.21 -0.86
CA LEU A 63 -3.62 2.80 -2.03
C LEU A 63 -2.76 2.77 -3.29
N GLU A 64 -1.97 3.82 -3.53
CA GLU A 64 -1.08 3.89 -4.70
C GLU A 64 -0.02 2.79 -4.66
N LEU A 65 0.57 2.55 -3.48
CA LEU A 65 1.53 1.46 -3.29
C LEU A 65 0.90 0.10 -3.55
N ALA A 66 -0.31 -0.15 -3.06
CA ALA A 66 -1.03 -1.39 -3.37
C ALA A 66 -1.32 -1.54 -4.87
N ALA A 67 -1.67 -0.44 -5.56
CA ALA A 67 -1.97 -0.44 -6.99
C ALA A 67 -0.75 -0.76 -7.87
N ILE A 68 0.45 -0.39 -7.44
CA ILE A 68 1.71 -0.71 -8.14
C ILE A 68 2.39 -2.00 -7.66
N GLY A 69 1.74 -2.77 -6.77
CA GLY A 69 2.27 -4.05 -6.27
C GLY A 69 3.23 -3.93 -5.06
N GLU A 70 3.34 -2.75 -4.46
CA GLU A 70 4.21 -2.46 -3.32
C GLU A 70 3.49 -2.48 -1.95
N GLY A 71 2.25 -2.99 -1.90
CA GLY A 71 1.46 -3.01 -0.66
C GLY A 71 2.07 -3.82 0.49
N ASP A 72 2.96 -4.78 0.22
CA ASP A 72 3.68 -5.52 1.26
C ASP A 72 4.64 -4.64 2.08
N TYR A 73 5.12 -3.53 1.53
CA TYR A 73 5.90 -2.55 2.30
C TYR A 73 5.03 -1.81 3.31
N VAL A 74 3.80 -1.48 2.92
CA VAL A 74 2.81 -0.87 3.81
C VAL A 74 2.44 -1.81 4.96
N LEU A 75 2.29 -3.11 4.68
CA LEU A 75 2.01 -4.11 5.72
C LEU A 75 3.17 -4.22 6.74
N ARG A 76 4.42 -4.22 6.27
CA ARG A 76 5.61 -4.22 7.15
C ARG A 76 5.71 -2.97 8.01
N LEU A 77 5.33 -1.81 7.46
CA LEU A 77 5.25 -0.56 8.22
C LEU A 77 4.24 -0.71 9.37
N LEU A 78 3.01 -1.17 9.07
CA LEU A 78 1.96 -1.37 10.08
C LEU A 78 2.38 -2.38 11.16
N GLN A 79 3.04 -3.48 10.80
CA GLN A 79 3.57 -4.45 11.77
C GLN A 79 4.61 -3.84 12.71
N THR A 80 5.47 -2.96 12.19
CA THR A 80 6.46 -2.25 13.00
C THR A 80 5.77 -1.33 14.01
N PHE A 81 4.77 -0.57 13.57
CA PHE A 81 3.95 0.27 14.46
C PHE A 81 3.27 -0.56 15.54
N LEU A 82 2.62 -1.66 15.17
CA LEU A 82 1.94 -2.53 16.13
C LEU A 82 2.92 -3.08 17.19
N GLY A 83 4.09 -3.55 16.77
CA GLY A 83 5.12 -4.01 17.70
C GLY A 83 5.64 -2.90 18.64
N GLN A 84 5.68 -1.65 18.18
CA GLN A 84 6.03 -0.51 19.04
C GLN A 84 4.93 -0.16 20.06
N ILE A 85 3.65 -0.27 19.67
CA ILE A 85 2.51 -0.11 20.59
C ILE A 85 2.58 -1.17 21.69
N GLU A 86 2.75 -2.44 21.30
CA GLU A 86 2.83 -3.57 22.23
C GLU A 86 4.02 -3.48 23.19
N ALA A 87 5.16 -2.97 22.73
CA ALA A 87 6.35 -2.77 23.53
C ALA A 87 6.26 -1.55 24.50
N GLY A 88 5.14 -0.82 24.52
CA GLY A 88 5.00 0.41 25.29
C GLY A 88 5.85 1.57 24.77
N GLY A 89 6.44 1.46 23.58
CA GLY A 89 7.32 2.47 22.99
C GLY A 89 6.60 3.74 22.52
N LEU A 90 5.27 3.75 22.57
CA LEU A 90 4.40 4.82 22.10
C LEU A 90 3.53 5.39 23.23
N GLU A 91 4.06 5.51 24.45
CA GLU A 91 3.38 6.12 25.62
C GLU A 91 2.95 7.60 25.41
N GLY A 92 3.18 8.18 24.22
CA GLY A 92 2.67 9.50 23.83
C GLY A 92 1.76 9.53 22.60
N VAL A 93 1.47 8.40 21.94
CA VAL A 93 0.62 8.42 20.74
C VAL A 93 -0.84 8.50 21.15
N THR A 94 -1.46 9.62 20.76
CA THR A 94 -2.84 9.94 21.08
C THR A 94 -3.81 8.96 20.41
N LYS A 95 -5.12 9.12 20.66
CA LYS A 95 -6.20 8.22 20.22
C LYS A 95 -6.25 7.91 18.70
N HIS A 96 -5.39 8.49 17.87
CA HIS A 96 -5.37 8.28 16.43
C HIS A 96 -3.94 8.18 15.82
N PRO A 97 -3.24 7.03 15.98
CA PRO A 97 -1.84 6.87 15.54
C PRO A 97 -1.63 7.10 14.03
N LEU A 98 -2.61 6.68 13.22
CA LEU A 98 -2.53 6.80 11.76
C LEU A 98 -2.83 8.22 11.26
N GLN A 99 -3.48 9.07 12.07
CA GLN A 99 -3.67 10.49 11.72
C GLN A 99 -2.40 11.30 11.99
N GLU A 100 -1.69 11.04 13.09
CA GLU A 100 -0.43 11.73 13.40
C GLU A 100 0.76 11.23 12.55
N ALA A 101 0.68 10.00 12.03
CA ALA A 101 1.65 9.48 11.08
C ALA A 101 1.75 10.28 9.76
N GLU A 102 0.87 11.27 9.53
CA GLU A 102 1.05 12.29 8.48
C GLU A 102 2.29 13.19 8.70
N VAL A 103 2.97 13.16 9.86
CA VAL A 103 3.95 14.22 10.20
C VAL A 103 5.37 13.77 10.56
N THR A 104 5.63 12.53 10.98
CA THR A 104 6.98 12.21 11.47
C THR A 104 7.91 11.69 10.38
N LYS A 105 8.89 12.52 10.04
CA LYS A 105 10.24 12.23 9.56
C LYS A 105 10.79 10.87 10.07
N TRP A 106 10.42 9.74 9.46
CA TRP A 106 11.06 8.44 9.73
C TRP A 106 12.36 8.28 8.90
N GLY A 107 13.20 9.31 8.94
CA GLY A 107 14.44 9.40 8.16
C GLY A 107 15.55 10.21 8.82
N GLU A 108 15.47 10.49 10.13
CA GLU A 108 16.60 11.04 10.89
C GLU A 108 16.67 10.36 12.26
N SER A 109 17.45 9.29 12.32
CA SER A 109 18.24 8.94 13.50
C SER A 109 19.45 8.13 13.03
N ALA A 110 20.61 8.72 13.31
CA ALA A 110 21.99 8.32 13.00
C ALA A 110 22.50 8.64 11.58
#